data_AF-A0A101VML5-F1
#
_entry.id   AF-A0A101VML5-F1
#
_cell.length_a   1.000
_cell.length_b   1.000
_cell.length_c   1.000
_cell.angle_alpha   90.00
_cell.angle_beta   90.00
_cell.angle_gamma   90.00
#
_symmetry.space_group_name_H-M   'P 1'
#
loop_
_entity.id
_entity.type
_entity.pdbx_description
1 polymer ?
#
loop_
_entity_poly.entity_id
_entity_poly.type
_entity_poly.pdbx_seq_one_letter_code
_entity_poly.pdbx_strand_id
1 'polypeptide(L)'
;MTSRDTTRLLALPDDVSDTSSASFSDIAHRLAFGAIGWPWLLFSLWGGTKASKRRLLARVGLGENSLPNLGSWKADTGFLHRIVDTIEELRPEVVVELGAGASTLVCAKALARNGGGRLISFDQHRDFVEATARWIREEGAAADLRWAPLAEDASDWPGRWYCLHGVPDQIDLLIIDGPPWAVHPFVRGAAECLFDRLSPNGRVLLDDAARPGERIVARRWRRNWPGMSFERANGSTKGTLVGRKLDASQTSHPRVTSANDNQRMARWQRAAAVLGLFAAGWTANDLTGDLSSPAQAASIVDEAHASYTVSRARQAMISLPEAERLDPREIAQATGLSLPELPKGWRVSDVQLYPSDLGNSLTVTLTTGQDERLSLFAARAETPAEGLPLVERRNGTSIAYWEEGPLAYALVGEIETQVLLRRAAQMSGADLQ
;
A
#
# COMPACT_ATOMS: atom_id res chain seq x y z
N MET A 1 -12.98 22.55 8.78
CA MET A 1 -12.07 22.23 7.66
C MET A 1 -12.84 21.42 6.63
N THR A 2 -12.75 21.81 5.36
CA THR A 2 -13.40 21.14 4.22
C THR A 2 -12.72 19.78 3.95
N SER A 3 -13.49 18.70 3.79
CA SER A 3 -12.97 17.35 3.49
C SER A 3 -12.22 17.24 2.14
N ARG A 4 -12.37 18.28 1.30
CA ARG A 4 -11.70 18.46 0.01
C ARG A 4 -10.29 19.01 0.14
N ASP A 5 -9.99 19.79 1.18
CA ASP A 5 -8.69 20.41 1.35
C ASP A 5 -7.77 19.55 2.22
N THR A 6 -6.47 19.64 1.90
CA THR A 6 -5.36 18.84 2.39
C THR A 6 -5.46 18.58 3.90
N THR A 7 -5.67 17.32 4.28
CA THR A 7 -5.52 16.89 5.67
C THR A 7 -4.10 17.23 6.10
N ARG A 8 -3.93 17.86 7.27
CA ARG A 8 -2.61 18.09 7.85
C ARG A 8 -1.86 16.75 7.93
N LEU A 9 -0.54 16.79 7.80
CA LEU A 9 0.39 15.65 7.90
C LEU A 9 0.33 14.88 9.24
N LEU A 10 -0.46 15.36 10.20
CA LEU A 10 -0.67 14.78 11.52
C LEU A 10 -2.15 14.42 11.67
N ALA A 11 -2.42 13.28 12.33
CA ALA A 11 -3.77 12.93 12.78
C ALA A 11 -4.38 14.11 13.53
N LEU A 12 -5.67 14.38 13.30
CA LEU A 12 -6.38 15.41 14.06
C LEU A 12 -6.25 15.09 15.55
N PRO A 13 -5.80 16.05 16.39
CA PRO A 13 -5.78 15.83 17.82
C PRO A 13 -7.19 15.52 18.31
N ASP A 14 -7.32 14.59 19.25
CA ASP A 14 -8.60 14.27 19.87
C ASP A 14 -9.15 15.52 20.58
N ASP A 15 -10.32 16.02 20.17
CA ASP A 15 -11.00 17.18 20.77
C ASP A 15 -11.55 16.89 22.19
N VAL A 16 -11.29 15.70 22.74
CA VAL A 16 -11.56 15.42 24.14
C VAL A 16 -10.33 15.83 24.93
N SER A 17 -10.38 17.05 25.45
CA SER A 17 -9.54 17.50 26.55
C SER A 17 -9.80 16.61 27.77
N ASP A 18 -9.12 15.45 27.86
CA ASP A 18 -8.87 14.83 29.15
C ASP A 18 -7.60 13.99 29.16
N THR A 19 -6.88 14.14 30.25
CA THR A 19 -5.54 13.60 30.51
C THR A 19 -5.56 12.10 30.73
N SER A 20 -5.63 11.26 29.69
CA SER A 20 -5.23 9.85 29.79
C SER A 20 -3.95 9.60 29.00
N SER A 21 -2.86 9.40 29.74
CA SER A 21 -1.56 9.07 29.17
C SER A 21 -1.66 7.69 28.51
N ALA A 22 -1.40 7.61 27.20
CA ALA A 22 -1.24 6.32 26.51
C ALA A 22 -0.34 5.41 27.34
N SER A 23 -0.78 4.16 27.58
CA SER A 23 -0.01 3.20 28.37
C SER A 23 1.41 3.10 27.81
N PHE A 24 2.42 3.00 28.69
CA PHE A 24 3.83 2.88 28.28
C PHE A 24 4.03 1.70 27.29
N SER A 25 3.24 0.64 27.44
CA SER A 25 3.19 -0.48 26.50
C SER A 25 2.72 -0.05 25.11
N ASP A 26 1.68 0.78 25.00
CA ASP A 26 1.15 1.23 23.70
C ASP A 26 2.15 2.12 22.98
N ILE A 27 2.86 2.99 23.72
CA ILE A 27 3.93 3.82 23.16
C ILE A 27 5.06 2.94 22.64
N ALA A 28 5.50 1.94 23.42
CA ALA A 28 6.54 1.00 23.00
C ALA A 28 6.12 0.19 21.77
N HIS A 29 4.88 -0.28 21.70
CA HIS A 29 4.36 -0.99 20.53
C HIS A 29 4.25 -0.09 19.30
N ARG A 30 3.80 1.17 19.45
CA ARG A 30 3.76 2.15 18.35
C ARG A 30 5.16 2.47 17.82
N LEU A 31 6.15 2.59 18.71
CA LEU A 31 7.55 2.82 18.31
C LEU A 31 8.14 1.60 17.61
N ALA A 32 7.94 0.39 18.16
CA ALA A 32 8.45 -0.85 17.57
C ALA A 32 7.78 -1.17 16.22
N PHE A 33 6.45 -1.11 16.14
CA PHE A 33 5.72 -1.32 14.88
C PHE A 33 5.84 -0.14 13.93
N GLY A 34 6.09 1.07 14.41
CA GLY A 34 6.46 2.21 13.57
C GLY A 34 7.81 1.95 12.90
N ALA A 35 8.83 1.53 13.66
CA ALA A 35 10.16 1.20 13.15
C ALA A 35 10.20 -0.03 12.23
N ILE A 36 9.22 -0.93 12.31
CA ILE A 36 9.10 -2.12 11.44
C ILE A 36 8.12 -1.88 10.26
N GLY A 37 7.08 -1.08 10.49
CA GLY A 37 5.97 -0.85 9.57
C GLY A 37 6.11 0.41 8.73
N TRP A 38 7.14 1.23 8.93
CA TRP A 38 7.36 2.47 8.18
C TRP A 38 7.35 2.32 6.64
N PRO A 39 7.82 1.22 6.01
CA PRO A 39 7.68 1.06 4.56
C PRO A 39 6.20 0.96 4.16
N TRP A 40 5.40 0.22 4.94
CA TRP A 40 3.94 0.12 4.73
C TRP A 40 3.20 1.43 5.01
N LEU A 41 3.76 2.29 5.85
CA LEU A 41 3.22 3.63 6.12
C LEU A 41 3.52 4.60 4.98
N LEU A 42 4.69 4.51 4.34
CA LEU A 42 5.00 5.24 3.11
C LEU A 42 4.12 4.74 1.95
N PHE A 43 3.95 3.43 1.79
CA PHE A 43 3.00 2.86 0.82
C PHE A 43 1.54 3.28 1.09
N SER A 44 1.17 3.55 2.35
CA SER A 44 -0.17 4.06 2.68
C SER A 44 -0.47 5.44 2.09
N LEU A 45 0.58 6.19 1.70
CA LEU A 45 0.47 7.47 1.00
C LEU A 45 0.19 7.32 -0.49
N TRP A 46 0.43 6.14 -1.08
CA TRP A 46 0.11 5.84 -2.47
C TRP A 46 -1.40 5.59 -2.64
N GLY A 47 -2.05 6.39 -3.48
CA GLY A 47 -3.50 6.33 -3.74
C GLY A 47 -3.90 5.47 -4.94
N GLY A 48 -2.93 4.93 -5.68
CA GLY A 48 -3.13 4.25 -6.96
C GLY A 48 -3.15 5.20 -8.18
N THR A 49 -3.23 4.63 -9.39
CA THR A 49 -3.07 5.41 -10.62
C THR A 49 -4.29 6.31 -10.93
N LYS A 50 -4.05 7.46 -11.57
CA LYS A 50 -5.12 8.36 -12.06
C LYS A 50 -6.13 7.62 -12.96
N ALA A 51 -5.65 6.67 -13.77
CA ALA A 51 -6.50 5.84 -14.62
C ALA A 51 -7.43 4.92 -13.79
N SER A 52 -6.92 4.32 -12.72
CA SER A 52 -7.77 3.51 -11.83
C SER A 52 -8.81 4.37 -11.10
N LYS A 53 -8.40 5.54 -10.60
CA LYS A 53 -9.34 6.52 -10.01
C LYS A 53 -10.47 6.86 -10.99
N ARG A 54 -10.15 7.20 -12.25
CA ARG A 54 -11.19 7.50 -13.28
C ARG A 54 -12.13 6.32 -13.54
N ARG A 55 -11.60 5.10 -13.64
CA ARG A 55 -12.44 3.89 -13.81
C ARG A 55 -13.38 3.68 -12.63
N LEU A 56 -12.88 3.83 -11.40
CA LEU A 56 -13.69 3.73 -10.19
C LEU A 56 -14.81 4.77 -10.22
N LEU A 57 -14.47 6.04 -10.44
CA LEU A 57 -15.42 7.15 -10.50
C LEU A 57 -16.50 6.92 -11.55
N ALA A 58 -16.12 6.44 -12.74
CA ALA A 58 -17.05 6.10 -13.81
C ALA A 58 -18.02 4.96 -13.40
N ARG A 59 -17.54 3.91 -12.72
CA ARG A 59 -18.39 2.79 -12.23
C ARG A 59 -19.48 3.29 -11.28
N VAL A 60 -19.13 4.18 -10.35
CA VAL A 60 -20.06 4.69 -9.34
C VAL A 60 -20.79 5.98 -9.75
N GLY A 61 -20.51 6.52 -10.94
CA GLY A 61 -21.14 7.72 -11.48
C GLY A 61 -20.79 8.99 -10.70
N LEU A 62 -19.50 9.14 -10.34
CA LEU A 62 -18.94 10.33 -9.71
C LEU A 62 -18.10 11.13 -10.70
N GLY A 63 -18.01 12.45 -10.49
CA GLY A 63 -17.16 13.34 -11.29
C GLY A 63 -15.69 13.22 -10.90
N GLU A 64 -14.78 13.67 -11.78
CA GLU A 64 -13.32 13.58 -11.54
C GLU A 64 -12.87 14.28 -10.25
N ASN A 65 -13.59 15.32 -9.84
CA ASN A 65 -13.31 16.13 -8.66
C ASN A 65 -14.11 15.69 -7.42
N SER A 66 -14.97 14.66 -7.53
CA SER A 66 -15.84 14.24 -6.43
C SER A 66 -15.04 13.63 -5.28
N LEU A 67 -13.98 12.87 -5.58
CA LEU A 67 -13.06 12.35 -4.56
C LEU A 67 -11.89 13.30 -4.35
N PRO A 68 -11.45 13.54 -3.09
CA PRO A 68 -10.21 14.26 -2.82
C PRO A 68 -9.02 13.59 -3.51
N ASN A 69 -7.86 14.26 -3.55
CA ASN A 69 -6.63 13.61 -4.00
C ASN A 69 -6.44 12.33 -3.16
N LEU A 70 -6.48 11.18 -3.84
CA LEU A 70 -6.33 9.87 -3.21
C LEU A 70 -4.82 9.69 -3.04
N GLY A 71 -4.38 9.50 -1.80
CA GLY A 71 -3.00 9.65 -1.38
C GLY A 71 -2.92 10.67 -0.24
N SER A 72 -2.07 10.41 0.75
CA SER A 72 -2.10 10.99 2.11
C SER A 72 -3.32 10.55 2.98
N TRP A 73 -3.22 9.33 3.53
CA TRP A 73 -4.08 8.80 4.61
C TRP A 73 -5.55 8.51 4.28
N LYS A 74 -5.88 8.34 2.99
CA LYS A 74 -7.24 7.97 2.52
C LYS A 74 -7.20 6.58 1.87
N ALA A 75 -8.31 5.84 1.97
CA ALA A 75 -8.51 4.52 1.36
C ALA A 75 -7.88 4.41 -0.04
N ASP A 76 -7.12 3.33 -0.24
CA ASP A 76 -6.49 2.99 -1.52
C ASP A 76 -7.54 2.75 -2.62
N THR A 77 -7.27 3.15 -3.86
CA THR A 77 -8.19 2.88 -4.99
C THR A 77 -8.51 1.39 -5.15
N GLY A 78 -7.57 0.49 -4.85
CA GLY A 78 -7.79 -0.96 -4.81
C GLY A 78 -8.84 -1.37 -3.77
N PHE A 79 -8.74 -0.85 -2.54
CA PHE A 79 -9.76 -1.05 -1.51
C PHE A 79 -11.13 -0.49 -1.93
N LEU A 80 -11.16 0.70 -2.54
CA LEU A 80 -12.40 1.28 -3.07
C LEU A 80 -13.01 0.43 -4.19
N HIS A 81 -12.19 -0.10 -5.10
CA HIS A 81 -12.63 -1.05 -6.12
C HIS A 81 -13.20 -2.33 -5.46
N ARG A 82 -12.57 -2.84 -4.41
CA ARG A 82 -13.03 -4.03 -3.69
C ARG A 82 -14.39 -3.80 -3.00
N ILE A 83 -14.61 -2.62 -2.43
CA ILE A 83 -15.92 -2.23 -1.87
C ILE A 83 -16.98 -2.30 -2.97
N VAL A 84 -16.72 -1.69 -4.14
CA VAL A 84 -17.65 -1.70 -5.27
C VAL A 84 -17.91 -3.13 -5.75
N ASP A 85 -16.86 -3.94 -5.97
CA ASP A 85 -16.99 -5.33 -6.41
C ASP A 85 -17.84 -6.14 -5.42
N THR A 86 -17.64 -5.92 -4.12
CA THR A 86 -18.38 -6.64 -3.07
C THR A 86 -19.84 -6.22 -3.02
N ILE A 87 -20.15 -4.94 -3.24
CA ILE A 87 -21.53 -4.44 -3.29
C ILE A 87 -22.25 -4.94 -4.55
N GLU A 88 -21.58 -4.94 -5.70
CA GLU A 88 -22.13 -5.48 -6.95
C GLU A 88 -22.47 -6.98 -6.82
N GLU A 89 -21.62 -7.74 -6.11
CA GLU A 89 -21.81 -9.18 -5.88
C GLU A 89 -22.87 -9.49 -4.81
N LEU A 90 -22.80 -8.84 -3.65
CA LEU A 90 -23.68 -9.15 -2.51
C LEU A 90 -25.03 -8.44 -2.56
N ARG A 91 -25.08 -7.24 -3.15
CA ARG A 91 -26.20 -6.29 -3.03
C ARG A 91 -26.71 -6.18 -1.58
N PRO A 92 -25.83 -5.77 -0.63
CA PRO A 92 -26.14 -5.82 0.79
C PRO A 92 -27.27 -4.84 1.15
N GLU A 93 -28.15 -5.26 2.06
CA GLU A 93 -29.20 -4.38 2.60
C GLU A 93 -28.64 -3.48 3.71
N VAL A 94 -27.71 -4.00 4.53
CA VAL A 94 -27.09 -3.25 5.61
C VAL A 94 -25.57 -3.32 5.54
N VAL A 95 -24.95 -2.14 5.39
CA VAL A 95 -23.49 -1.95 5.43
C VAL A 95 -23.11 -1.15 6.66
N VAL A 96 -22.12 -1.63 7.40
CA VAL A 96 -21.49 -0.90 8.51
C VAL A 96 -20.05 -0.60 8.14
N GLU A 97 -19.63 0.65 8.30
CA GLU A 97 -18.25 1.10 8.07
C GLU A 97 -17.65 1.68 9.35
N LEU A 98 -16.40 1.32 9.63
CA LEU A 98 -15.59 1.84 10.71
C LEU A 98 -14.44 2.66 10.10
N GLY A 99 -14.40 3.97 10.37
CA GLY A 99 -13.54 4.94 9.70
C GLY A 99 -14.25 5.54 8.49
N ALA A 100 -14.76 6.78 8.62
CA ALA A 100 -15.52 7.42 7.55
C ALA A 100 -14.60 8.19 6.58
N GLY A 101 -15.11 8.51 5.39
CA GLY A 101 -14.40 9.36 4.43
C GLY A 101 -14.68 9.02 2.98
N ALA A 102 -13.62 8.83 2.20
CA ALA A 102 -13.73 8.58 0.76
C ALA A 102 -14.45 7.26 0.43
N SER A 103 -14.19 6.23 1.25
CA SER A 103 -14.87 4.94 1.19
C SER A 103 -16.37 5.07 1.42
N THR A 104 -16.80 5.96 2.33
CA THR A 104 -18.22 6.25 2.59
C THR A 104 -18.93 6.71 1.31
N LEU A 105 -18.35 7.66 0.57
CA LEU A 105 -18.96 8.17 -0.67
C LEU A 105 -19.04 7.08 -1.74
N VAL A 106 -17.95 6.36 -1.96
CA VAL A 106 -17.90 5.29 -2.95
C VAL A 106 -18.91 4.20 -2.62
N CYS A 107 -18.98 3.78 -1.34
CA CYS A 107 -19.93 2.80 -0.85
C CYS A 107 -21.38 3.26 -1.08
N ALA A 108 -21.72 4.48 -0.66
CA ALA A 108 -23.08 5.03 -0.83
C ALA A 108 -23.52 5.09 -2.31
N LYS A 109 -22.63 5.53 -3.22
CA LYS A 109 -22.93 5.58 -4.65
C LYS A 109 -23.02 4.19 -5.28
N ALA A 110 -22.19 3.24 -4.83
CA ALA A 110 -22.25 1.85 -5.27
C ALA A 110 -23.57 1.19 -4.83
N LEU A 111 -24.00 1.39 -3.59
CA LEU A 111 -25.29 0.91 -3.07
C LEU A 111 -26.46 1.47 -3.88
N ALA A 112 -26.51 2.79 -4.07
CA ALA A 112 -27.56 3.45 -4.84
C ALA A 112 -27.70 2.89 -6.28
N ARG A 113 -26.61 2.42 -6.87
CA ARG A 113 -26.60 1.80 -8.21
C ARG A 113 -26.93 0.30 -8.23
N ASN A 114 -26.87 -0.38 -7.08
CA ASN A 114 -26.97 -1.84 -6.98
C ASN A 114 -28.17 -2.32 -6.15
N GLY A 115 -29.25 -1.54 -6.11
CA GLY A 115 -30.50 -1.91 -5.42
C GLY A 115 -30.76 -1.13 -4.13
N GLY A 116 -29.87 -0.20 -3.77
CA GLY A 116 -29.97 0.59 -2.54
C GLY A 116 -29.27 -0.12 -1.38
N GLY A 117 -29.89 -0.07 -0.21
CA GLY A 117 -29.29 -0.49 1.06
C GLY A 117 -28.95 0.69 1.96
N ARG A 118 -28.74 0.40 3.24
CA ARG A 118 -28.42 1.38 4.27
C ARG A 118 -26.95 1.28 4.64
N LEU A 119 -26.22 2.37 4.45
CA LEU A 119 -24.85 2.55 4.94
C LEU A 119 -24.87 3.30 6.27
N ILE A 120 -24.28 2.70 7.31
CA ILE A 120 -23.98 3.35 8.58
C ILE A 120 -22.46 3.44 8.74
N SER A 121 -21.90 4.64 8.86
CA SER A 121 -20.45 4.86 9.00
C SER A 121 -20.13 5.51 10.34
N PHE A 122 -19.13 4.99 11.04
CA PHE A 122 -18.67 5.50 12.34
C PHE A 122 -17.29 6.12 12.23
N ASP A 123 -17.08 7.27 12.87
CA ASP A 123 -15.77 7.92 12.98
C ASP A 123 -15.56 8.61 14.32
N GLN A 124 -14.29 8.76 14.73
CA GLN A 124 -13.89 9.24 16.06
C GLN A 124 -14.03 10.76 16.22
N HIS A 125 -13.94 11.52 15.13
CA HIS A 125 -13.96 12.98 15.19
C HIS A 125 -15.32 13.54 14.77
N ARG A 126 -16.01 14.20 15.70
CA ARG A 126 -17.35 14.78 15.48
C ARG A 126 -17.37 15.75 14.29
N ASP A 127 -16.44 16.70 14.25
CA ASP A 127 -16.36 17.69 13.18
C ASP A 127 -16.12 17.05 11.80
N PHE A 128 -15.34 15.96 11.77
CA PHE A 128 -15.06 15.22 10.55
C PHE A 128 -16.30 14.45 10.08
N VAL A 129 -17.06 13.84 11.00
CA VAL A 129 -18.37 13.22 10.69
C VAL A 129 -19.32 14.23 10.07
N GLU A 130 -19.47 15.42 10.67
CA GLU A 130 -20.37 16.46 10.18
C GLU A 130 -19.95 17.00 8.81
N ALA A 131 -18.65 17.24 8.61
CA ALA A 131 -18.10 17.67 7.34
C ALA A 131 -18.27 16.62 6.25
N THR A 132 -18.01 15.34 6.57
CA THR A 132 -18.18 14.22 5.63
C THR A 132 -19.65 14.06 5.28
N ALA A 133 -20.57 14.11 6.25
CA ALA A 133 -22.01 14.00 5.99
C ALA A 133 -22.52 15.10 5.07
N ARG A 134 -22.01 16.33 5.21
CA ARG A 134 -22.33 17.44 4.30
C ARG A 134 -21.85 17.14 2.88
N TRP A 135 -20.60 16.72 2.73
CA TRP A 135 -20.00 16.38 1.44
C TRP A 135 -20.74 15.21 0.74
N ILE A 136 -21.12 14.15 1.48
CA ILE A 136 -21.91 13.04 0.94
C ILE A 136 -23.25 13.53 0.34
N ARG A 137 -23.93 14.45 1.04
CA ARG A 137 -25.19 15.03 0.55
C ARG A 137 -25.00 15.90 -0.70
N GLU A 138 -23.92 16.68 -0.75
CA GLU A 138 -23.58 17.52 -1.91
C GLU A 138 -23.34 16.67 -3.18
N GLU A 139 -22.76 15.48 -3.04
CA GLU A 139 -22.54 14.53 -4.13
C GLU A 139 -23.77 13.67 -4.48
N GLY A 140 -24.93 13.98 -3.87
CA GLY A 140 -26.21 13.30 -4.10
C GLY A 140 -26.22 11.85 -3.62
N ALA A 141 -25.51 11.55 -2.53
CA ALA A 141 -25.49 10.24 -1.89
C ALA A 141 -26.14 10.28 -0.50
N ALA A 142 -26.53 9.11 0.01
CA ALA A 142 -27.12 8.95 1.33
C ALA A 142 -26.31 7.96 2.17
N ALA A 143 -25.95 8.38 3.39
CA ALA A 143 -25.30 7.55 4.41
C ALA A 143 -25.65 8.10 5.80
N ASP A 144 -25.78 7.21 6.79
CA ASP A 144 -25.97 7.53 8.20
C ASP A 144 -24.59 7.60 8.89
N LEU A 145 -24.04 8.81 9.01
CA LEU A 145 -22.73 9.00 9.66
C LEU A 145 -22.92 9.32 11.14
N ARG A 146 -22.19 8.59 11.98
CA ARG A 146 -22.30 8.69 13.44
C ARG A 146 -20.95 8.93 14.07
N TRP A 147 -20.93 9.87 15.01
CA TRP A 147 -19.76 10.08 15.86
C TRP A 147 -19.65 8.96 16.89
N ALA A 148 -18.49 8.33 16.95
CA ALA A 148 -18.15 7.29 17.91
C ALA A 148 -16.78 7.60 18.52
N PRO A 149 -16.68 8.23 19.70
CA PRO A 149 -15.38 8.52 20.31
C PRO A 149 -14.63 7.22 20.67
N LEU A 150 -13.31 7.31 20.85
CA LEU A 150 -12.49 6.16 21.28
C LEU A 150 -12.39 6.07 22.81
N ALA A 151 -12.55 4.87 23.38
CA ALA A 151 -12.42 4.59 24.81
C ALA A 151 -11.50 3.37 25.10
N GLU A 152 -10.87 3.36 26.28
CA GLU A 152 -9.83 2.38 26.69
C GLU A 152 -10.38 0.96 26.96
N ASP A 153 -11.61 0.82 27.47
CA ASP A 153 -12.16 -0.48 27.90
C ASP A 153 -13.15 -1.12 26.90
N ALA A 154 -13.09 -0.72 25.64
CA ALA A 154 -14.09 -1.14 24.65
C ALA A 154 -13.81 -2.50 23.98
N SER A 155 -12.65 -3.14 24.24
CA SER A 155 -12.32 -4.46 23.67
C SER A 155 -11.17 -5.20 24.36
N ASP A 156 -11.07 -6.52 24.13
CA ASP A 156 -9.92 -7.37 24.51
C ASP A 156 -8.68 -7.17 23.61
N TRP A 157 -8.68 -6.13 22.77
CA TRP A 157 -7.56 -5.72 21.95
C TRP A 157 -6.90 -4.48 22.55
N PRO A 158 -5.55 -4.40 22.49
CA PRO A 158 -4.84 -3.21 22.95
C PRO A 158 -5.17 -1.98 22.09
N GLY A 159 -5.17 -0.81 22.74
CA GLY A 159 -5.56 0.47 22.17
C GLY A 159 -7.00 0.85 22.49
N ARG A 160 -7.35 2.11 22.22
CA ARG A 160 -8.71 2.62 22.39
C ARG A 160 -9.59 2.23 21.20
N TRP A 161 -10.82 1.82 21.46
CA TRP A 161 -11.78 1.40 20.42
C TRP A 161 -13.05 2.27 20.41
N TYR A 162 -13.77 2.25 19.30
CA TYR A 162 -14.99 3.02 19.10
C TYR A 162 -16.08 2.69 20.14
N CYS A 163 -16.64 3.74 20.75
CA CYS A 163 -17.91 3.68 21.47
C CYS A 163 -19.06 3.64 20.46
N LEU A 164 -19.39 2.44 19.98
CA LEU A 164 -20.41 2.24 18.95
C LEU A 164 -21.82 2.25 19.54
N HIS A 165 -22.68 3.16 19.05
CA HIS A 165 -24.08 3.26 19.46
C HIS A 165 -25.04 3.04 18.28
N GLY A 166 -26.13 2.32 18.54
CA GLY A 166 -27.18 2.04 17.56
C GLY A 166 -26.73 1.17 16.39
N VAL A 167 -25.72 0.32 16.58
CA VAL A 167 -25.30 -0.65 15.57
C VAL A 167 -26.49 -1.55 15.23
N PRO A 168 -26.78 -1.81 13.94
CA PRO A 168 -27.86 -2.71 13.55
C PRO A 168 -27.60 -4.15 14.04
N ASP A 169 -28.68 -4.89 14.28
CA ASP A 169 -28.58 -6.29 14.73
C ASP A 169 -28.09 -7.24 13.63
N GLN A 170 -28.21 -6.81 12.37
CA GLN A 170 -27.79 -7.57 11.19
C GLN A 170 -26.92 -6.70 10.27
N ILE A 171 -25.81 -7.27 9.80
CA ILE A 171 -24.81 -6.62 8.95
C ILE A 171 -24.47 -7.57 7.78
N ASP A 172 -24.69 -7.14 6.54
CA ASP A 172 -24.34 -7.93 5.36
C ASP A 172 -22.90 -7.66 4.91
N LEU A 173 -22.43 -6.43 5.09
CA LEU A 173 -21.08 -6.01 4.77
C LEU A 173 -20.51 -5.12 5.88
N LEU A 174 -19.40 -5.54 6.48
CA LEU A 174 -18.62 -4.76 7.43
C LEU A 174 -17.33 -4.27 6.77
N ILE A 175 -17.11 -2.96 6.74
CA ILE A 175 -15.92 -2.29 6.18
C ILE A 175 -15.10 -1.72 7.33
N ILE A 176 -13.80 -2.02 7.36
CA ILE A 176 -12.89 -1.65 8.45
C ILE A 176 -11.70 -0.89 7.88
N ASP A 177 -11.72 0.42 8.00
CA ASP A 177 -10.62 1.34 7.64
C ASP A 177 -10.19 2.24 8.83
N GLY A 178 -10.87 2.12 9.97
CA GLY A 178 -10.57 2.84 11.20
C GLY A 178 -10.64 1.94 12.43
N PRO A 179 -10.19 2.45 13.59
CA PRO A 179 -9.44 3.69 13.76
C PRO A 179 -8.00 3.54 13.22
N PRO A 180 -7.23 4.65 13.08
CA PRO A 180 -5.90 4.59 12.48
C PRO A 180 -4.92 3.78 13.33
N TRP A 181 -3.93 3.15 12.68
CA TRP A 181 -2.87 2.37 13.34
C TRP A 181 -2.11 3.15 14.44
N ALA A 182 -2.09 4.49 14.33
CA ALA A 182 -1.50 5.40 15.30
C ALA A 182 -2.16 5.30 16.69
N VAL A 183 -3.40 4.78 16.77
CA VAL A 183 -4.03 4.42 18.04
C VAL A 183 -3.38 3.18 18.62
N HIS A 184 -3.33 2.09 17.87
CA HIS A 184 -2.52 0.91 18.21
C HIS A 184 -2.37 0.00 16.98
N PRO A 185 -1.23 -0.69 16.76
CA PRO A 185 -1.02 -1.58 15.60
C PRO A 185 -2.04 -2.72 15.44
N PHE A 186 -2.75 -3.07 16.53
CA PHE A 186 -3.78 -4.13 16.51
C PHE A 186 -5.19 -3.60 16.69
N VAL A 187 -5.38 -2.27 16.71
CA VAL A 187 -6.64 -1.63 17.12
C VAL A 187 -7.84 -2.12 16.28
N ARG A 188 -7.64 -2.27 14.96
CA ARG A 188 -8.67 -2.77 14.03
C ARG A 188 -9.13 -4.20 14.33
N GLY A 189 -8.38 -4.95 15.12
CA GLY A 189 -8.76 -6.29 15.59
C GLY A 189 -10.03 -6.32 16.43
N ALA A 190 -10.33 -5.22 17.14
CA ALA A 190 -11.52 -5.08 17.95
C ALA A 190 -12.84 -5.10 17.16
N ALA A 191 -12.78 -4.92 15.83
CA ALA A 191 -13.96 -5.05 14.97
C ALA A 191 -14.62 -6.44 15.04
N GLU A 192 -13.93 -7.46 15.57
CA GLU A 192 -14.52 -8.77 15.81
C GLU A 192 -15.74 -8.75 16.75
N CYS A 193 -15.90 -7.70 17.57
CA CYS A 193 -17.10 -7.51 18.40
C CYS A 193 -18.40 -7.37 17.58
N LEU A 194 -18.30 -7.15 16.27
CA LEU A 194 -19.44 -7.06 15.35
C LEU A 194 -19.68 -8.34 14.55
N PHE A 195 -18.82 -9.36 14.63
CA PHE A 195 -18.90 -10.53 13.75
C PHE A 195 -20.13 -11.42 14.02
N ASP A 196 -20.64 -11.42 15.25
CA ASP A 196 -21.89 -12.13 15.59
C ASP A 196 -23.10 -11.55 14.86
N ARG A 197 -23.08 -10.23 14.57
CA ARG A 197 -24.14 -9.52 13.84
C ARG A 197 -24.09 -9.74 12.33
N LEU A 198 -23.07 -10.43 11.80
CA LEU A 198 -22.98 -10.70 10.37
C LEU A 198 -24.11 -11.64 9.92
N SER A 199 -24.77 -11.29 8.82
CA SER A 199 -25.72 -12.17 8.13
C SER A 199 -25.08 -13.47 7.67
N PRO A 200 -25.86 -14.54 7.40
CA PRO A 200 -25.39 -15.65 6.59
C PRO A 200 -24.80 -15.14 5.27
N ASN A 201 -23.61 -15.61 4.89
CA ASN A 201 -22.83 -15.11 3.74
C ASN A 201 -22.36 -13.65 3.84
N GLY A 202 -22.51 -13.02 5.01
CA GLY A 202 -22.01 -11.67 5.27
C GLY A 202 -20.50 -11.59 5.13
N ARG A 203 -20.01 -10.40 4.74
CA ARG A 203 -18.59 -10.16 4.47
C ARG A 203 -17.97 -9.12 5.37
N VAL A 204 -16.68 -9.29 5.60
CA VAL A 204 -15.82 -8.31 6.27
C VAL A 204 -14.73 -7.90 5.28
N LEU A 205 -14.50 -6.60 5.12
CA LEU A 205 -13.39 -6.03 4.37
C LEU A 205 -12.52 -5.23 5.33
N LEU A 206 -11.28 -5.65 5.52
CA LEU A 206 -10.29 -4.93 6.31
C LEU A 206 -9.22 -4.33 5.39
N ASP A 207 -9.06 -3.01 5.47
CA ASP A 207 -8.02 -2.28 4.73
C ASP A 207 -6.63 -2.48 5.36
N ASP A 208 -5.59 -2.18 4.58
CA ASP A 208 -4.17 -2.31 4.94
C ASP A 208 -3.75 -3.71 5.45
N ALA A 209 -4.39 -4.77 4.96
CA ALA A 209 -4.20 -6.14 5.45
C ALA A 209 -2.78 -6.69 5.28
N ALA A 210 -1.92 -5.99 4.55
CA ALA A 210 -0.54 -6.35 4.37
C ALA A 210 0.37 -5.86 5.52
N ARG A 211 -0.08 -4.87 6.30
CA ARG A 211 0.67 -4.35 7.46
C ARG A 211 0.94 -5.45 8.51
N PRO A 212 2.08 -5.42 9.21
CA PRO A 212 2.43 -6.43 10.21
C PRO A 212 1.38 -6.59 11.32
N GLY A 213 0.76 -5.49 11.76
CA GLY A 213 -0.30 -5.50 12.77
C GLY A 213 -1.54 -6.23 12.30
N GLU A 214 -2.03 -5.89 11.11
CA GLU A 214 -3.20 -6.48 10.47
C GLU A 214 -2.98 -7.97 10.14
N ARG A 215 -1.74 -8.40 9.86
CA ARG A 215 -1.39 -9.82 9.73
C ARG A 215 -1.50 -10.60 11.04
N ILE A 216 -1.26 -9.95 12.18
CA ILE A 216 -1.49 -10.53 13.52
C ILE A 216 -2.99 -10.58 13.80
N VAL A 217 -3.71 -9.49 13.49
CA VAL A 217 -5.17 -9.41 13.58
C VAL A 217 -5.84 -10.56 12.82
N ALA A 218 -5.51 -10.71 11.53
CA ALA A 218 -6.04 -11.77 10.68
C ALA A 218 -5.75 -13.18 11.21
N ARG A 219 -4.58 -13.40 11.85
CA ARG A 219 -4.24 -14.68 12.46
C ARG A 219 -5.10 -14.98 13.69
N ARG A 220 -5.35 -13.99 14.55
CA ARG A 220 -6.21 -14.16 15.73
C ARG A 220 -7.67 -14.33 15.32
N TRP A 221 -8.16 -13.56 14.35
CA TRP A 221 -9.53 -13.74 13.83
C TRP A 221 -9.75 -15.14 13.25
N ARG A 222 -8.83 -15.65 12.43
CA ARG A 222 -8.91 -17.04 11.91
C ARG A 222 -8.97 -18.11 13.01
N ARG A 223 -8.33 -17.86 14.16
CA ARG A 223 -8.34 -18.77 15.30
C ARG A 223 -9.63 -18.66 16.12
N ASN A 224 -10.11 -17.44 16.33
CA ASN A 224 -11.23 -17.16 17.22
C ASN A 224 -12.59 -17.34 16.55
N TRP A 225 -12.66 -17.22 15.21
CA TRP A 225 -13.88 -17.28 14.43
C TRP A 225 -13.85 -18.43 13.41
N PRO A 226 -13.97 -19.70 13.86
CA PRO A 226 -13.92 -20.87 12.97
C PRO A 226 -15.09 -20.94 11.97
N GLY A 227 -16.20 -20.23 12.24
CA GLY A 227 -17.33 -20.08 11.31
C GLY A 227 -17.09 -19.06 10.19
N MET A 228 -15.89 -18.51 10.07
CA MET A 228 -15.53 -17.52 9.05
C MET A 228 -14.23 -17.92 8.34
N SER A 229 -14.18 -17.72 7.03
CA SER A 229 -12.93 -17.76 6.27
C SER A 229 -12.35 -16.36 6.13
N PHE A 230 -11.02 -16.23 6.19
CA PHE A 230 -10.33 -14.95 6.01
C PHE A 230 -9.18 -15.10 5.03
N GLU A 231 -9.29 -14.45 3.88
CA GLU A 231 -8.33 -14.54 2.78
C GLU A 231 -7.84 -13.15 2.37
N ARG A 232 -6.56 -13.02 2.01
CA ARG A 232 -6.07 -11.76 1.44
C ARG A 232 -6.45 -11.72 -0.03
N ALA A 233 -7.15 -10.65 -0.43
CA ALA A 233 -7.45 -10.40 -1.81
C ALA A 233 -6.19 -9.94 -2.56
N ASN A 234 -6.01 -10.47 -3.76
CA ASN A 234 -4.98 -10.03 -4.70
C ASN A 234 -5.37 -8.68 -5.33
N GLY A 235 -4.38 -7.94 -5.86
CA GLY A 235 -4.62 -6.78 -6.72
C GLY A 235 -4.54 -5.39 -6.08
N SER A 236 -4.08 -5.27 -4.83
CA SER A 236 -3.68 -3.98 -4.22
C SER A 236 -2.37 -4.16 -3.46
N THR A 237 -1.48 -3.16 -3.56
CA THR A 237 -0.20 -3.08 -2.84
C THR A 237 -0.42 -3.04 -1.33
N LYS A 238 -1.46 -2.36 -0.83
CA LYS A 238 -1.83 -2.31 0.60
C LYS A 238 -2.51 -3.60 1.08
N GLY A 239 -3.17 -4.29 0.14
CA GLY A 239 -3.87 -5.55 0.34
C GLY A 239 -5.14 -5.41 1.19
N THR A 240 -6.19 -6.14 0.82
CA THR A 240 -7.44 -6.19 1.57
C THR A 240 -7.62 -7.59 2.14
N LEU A 241 -8.01 -7.71 3.42
CA LEU A 241 -8.44 -8.99 3.98
C LEU A 241 -9.95 -9.10 3.78
N VAL A 242 -10.39 -10.20 3.19
CA VAL A 242 -11.79 -10.52 2.98
C VAL A 242 -12.17 -11.65 3.94
N GLY A 243 -13.03 -11.32 4.90
CA GLY A 243 -13.73 -12.27 5.75
C GLY A 243 -15.06 -12.69 5.13
N ARG A 244 -15.41 -13.98 5.16
CA ARG A 244 -16.71 -14.49 4.74
C ARG A 244 -17.30 -15.36 5.84
N LYS A 245 -18.53 -15.05 6.29
CA LYS A 245 -19.28 -15.90 7.22
C LYS A 245 -19.79 -17.12 6.46
N LEU A 246 -19.36 -18.30 6.89
CA LEU A 246 -19.74 -19.56 6.26
C LEU A 246 -21.21 -19.85 6.58
N ASP A 247 -21.99 -20.22 5.57
CA ASP A 247 -23.35 -20.67 5.77
C ASP A 247 -23.33 -22.03 6.50
N ALA A 248 -24.10 -22.17 7.59
CA ALA A 248 -24.18 -23.42 8.34
C ALA A 248 -24.69 -24.58 7.47
N SER A 249 -25.43 -24.25 6.40
CA SER A 249 -25.96 -25.19 5.41
C SER A 249 -24.96 -25.64 4.33
N GLN A 250 -23.78 -25.01 4.24
CA GLN A 250 -22.72 -25.33 3.26
C GLN A 250 -21.53 -26.07 3.87
N THR A 251 -21.76 -26.87 4.91
CA THR A 251 -20.75 -27.79 5.47
C THR A 251 -20.54 -29.02 4.57
N SER A 252 -20.15 -28.80 3.32
CA SER A 252 -19.65 -29.83 2.41
C SER A 252 -18.12 -29.75 2.32
N HIS A 253 -17.47 -30.65 3.06
CA HIS A 253 -16.07 -31.09 3.04
C HIS A 253 -14.96 -30.03 2.83
N PRO A 254 -14.02 -29.88 3.80
CA PRO A 254 -12.83 -29.06 3.57
C PRO A 254 -11.99 -29.70 2.47
N ARG A 255 -11.81 -28.97 1.36
CA ARG A 255 -10.77 -29.26 0.38
C ARG A 255 -9.44 -28.83 1.00
N VAL A 256 -8.77 -29.79 1.65
CA VAL A 256 -7.41 -29.66 2.15
C VAL A 256 -6.50 -29.33 0.96
N THR A 257 -6.00 -28.09 0.89
CA THR A 257 -4.74 -27.81 0.20
C THR A 257 -3.64 -27.98 1.22
N SER A 258 -2.80 -28.99 0.98
CA SER A 258 -1.77 -29.52 1.85
C SER A 258 -0.97 -28.46 2.63
N ALA A 259 -1.15 -28.45 3.94
CA ALA A 259 -0.19 -27.88 4.87
C ALA A 259 0.80 -29.00 5.25
N ASN A 260 2.08 -28.75 4.99
CA ASN A 260 3.16 -29.65 5.33
C ASN A 260 3.32 -29.68 6.85
N ASP A 261 3.05 -30.85 7.46
CA ASP A 261 3.18 -31.10 8.88
C ASP A 261 4.62 -31.50 9.19
N ASN A 262 5.24 -30.83 10.16
CA ASN A 262 6.34 -31.43 10.91
C ASN A 262 6.41 -30.78 12.30
N GLN A 263 5.49 -31.20 13.17
CA GLN A 263 5.70 -31.09 14.61
C GLN A 263 6.23 -32.43 15.13
N ARG A 264 7.55 -32.50 15.38
CA ARG A 264 8.14 -33.37 16.40
C ARG A 264 9.62 -33.01 16.60
N MET A 265 9.87 -32.14 17.58
CA MET A 265 11.06 -32.06 18.46
C MET A 265 10.98 -30.74 19.25
N ALA A 266 10.27 -30.74 20.38
CA ALA A 266 10.81 -30.95 21.73
C ALA A 266 11.58 -29.74 22.31
N ARG A 267 10.79 -28.71 22.69
CA ARG A 267 10.78 -27.85 23.89
C ARG A 267 12.07 -27.39 24.62
N TRP A 268 13.27 -27.88 24.33
CA TRP A 268 14.51 -27.50 25.02
C TRP A 268 15.44 -26.57 24.21
N GLN A 269 15.17 -26.37 22.91
CA GLN A 269 15.92 -25.41 22.07
C GLN A 269 15.51 -23.94 22.27
N ARG A 270 14.45 -23.65 23.04
CA ARG A 270 13.93 -22.27 23.20
C ARG A 270 14.74 -21.39 24.16
N ALA A 271 15.52 -21.97 25.06
CA ALA A 271 16.36 -21.18 25.97
C ALA A 271 17.71 -20.79 25.32
N ALA A 272 18.29 -21.67 24.49
CA ALA A 272 19.51 -21.35 23.74
C ALA A 272 19.25 -20.41 22.54
N ALA A 273 18.04 -20.44 21.95
CA ALA A 273 17.67 -19.58 20.84
C ALA A 273 17.57 -18.09 21.22
N VAL A 274 17.25 -17.74 22.47
CA VAL A 274 17.15 -16.32 22.88
C VAL A 274 18.55 -15.68 22.97
N LEU A 275 19.56 -16.41 23.46
CA LEU A 275 20.95 -15.93 23.48
C LEU A 275 21.60 -16.02 22.08
N GLY A 276 21.23 -17.04 21.30
CA GLY A 276 21.63 -17.15 19.89
C GLY A 276 21.06 -16.02 19.01
N LEU A 277 19.85 -15.52 19.28
CA LEU A 277 19.22 -14.44 18.49
C LEU A 277 19.83 -13.06 18.74
N PHE A 278 20.48 -12.82 19.89
CA PHE A 278 21.26 -11.59 20.09
C PHE A 278 22.62 -11.64 19.40
N ALA A 279 23.29 -12.81 19.35
CA ALA A 279 24.56 -12.97 18.62
C ALA A 279 24.36 -13.10 17.10
N ALA A 280 23.29 -13.80 16.67
CA ALA A 280 22.91 -13.95 15.27
C ALA A 280 22.21 -12.71 14.72
N GLY A 281 21.59 -11.86 15.54
CA GLY A 281 20.96 -10.62 15.09
C GLY A 281 21.95 -9.61 14.50
N TRP A 282 23.23 -9.67 14.88
CA TRP A 282 24.26 -8.79 14.33
C TRP A 282 25.12 -9.46 13.25
N THR A 283 25.18 -10.80 13.21
CA THR A 283 25.84 -11.55 12.13
C THR A 283 24.90 -11.93 10.98
N ALA A 284 23.58 -11.86 11.18
CA ALA A 284 22.58 -12.06 10.12
C ALA A 284 22.22 -10.77 9.38
N ASN A 285 22.70 -9.59 9.79
CA ASN A 285 22.59 -8.39 8.93
C ASN A 285 23.46 -8.51 7.68
N ASP A 286 24.52 -9.33 7.74
CA ASP A 286 25.43 -9.60 6.61
C ASP A 286 24.99 -10.78 5.73
N LEU A 287 23.91 -11.49 6.11
CA LEU A 287 23.37 -12.66 5.42
C LEU A 287 21.86 -12.56 5.10
N THR A 288 21.22 -11.43 5.40
CA THR A 288 19.81 -11.14 5.06
C THR A 288 19.65 -10.11 3.93
N GLY A 289 20.69 -9.90 3.12
CA GLY A 289 20.70 -8.98 1.98
C GLY A 289 19.79 -9.34 0.79
N ASP A 290 18.82 -10.26 0.94
CA ASP A 290 18.09 -10.80 -0.23
C ASP A 290 16.57 -11.05 -0.03
N LEU A 291 15.93 -10.42 0.96
CA LEU A 291 14.48 -10.60 1.22
C LEU A 291 13.64 -9.31 1.17
N SER A 292 14.26 -8.16 0.91
CA SER A 292 13.58 -6.85 0.78
C SER A 292 13.27 -6.46 -0.67
N SER A 293 13.83 -7.16 -1.65
CA SER A 293 13.97 -6.70 -3.04
C SER A 293 12.79 -6.88 -4.03
N PRO A 294 11.73 -7.70 -3.84
CA PRO A 294 10.76 -7.91 -4.92
C PRO A 294 9.84 -6.71 -5.21
N ALA A 295 9.41 -5.96 -4.18
CA ALA A 295 8.35 -4.96 -4.33
C ALA A 295 8.87 -3.56 -4.72
N GLN A 296 10.04 -3.17 -4.20
CA GLN A 296 10.70 -1.90 -4.52
C GLN A 296 11.40 -1.95 -5.88
N ALA A 297 12.01 -3.09 -6.22
CA ALA A 297 12.47 -3.33 -7.59
C ALA A 297 11.30 -3.26 -8.56
N ALA A 298 10.14 -3.84 -8.25
CA ALA A 298 8.97 -3.76 -9.13
C ALA A 298 8.50 -2.32 -9.42
N SER A 299 8.44 -1.43 -8.42
CA SER A 299 8.03 -0.03 -8.66
C SER A 299 9.05 0.76 -9.47
N ILE A 300 10.36 0.55 -9.23
CA ILE A 300 11.40 1.24 -9.99
C ILE A 300 11.53 0.68 -11.41
N VAL A 301 11.40 -0.64 -11.57
CA VAL A 301 11.34 -1.30 -12.87
C VAL A 301 10.12 -0.81 -13.67
N ASP A 302 8.97 -0.60 -13.01
CA ASP A 302 7.77 -0.01 -13.61
C ASP A 302 8.02 1.44 -14.09
N GLU A 303 8.57 2.30 -13.23
CA GLU A 303 8.87 3.70 -13.56
C GLU A 303 9.95 3.82 -14.65
N ALA A 304 10.99 3.00 -14.58
CA ALA A 304 12.06 2.96 -15.59
C ALA A 304 11.52 2.52 -16.95
N HIS A 305 10.67 1.48 -16.98
CA HIS A 305 10.02 1.02 -18.22
C HIS A 305 9.05 2.07 -18.78
N ALA A 306 8.26 2.73 -17.93
CA ALA A 306 7.36 3.80 -18.35
C ALA A 306 8.14 4.98 -18.95
N SER A 307 9.20 5.43 -18.28
CA SER A 307 10.06 6.53 -18.73
C SER A 307 10.77 6.17 -20.04
N TYR A 308 11.26 4.93 -20.17
CA TYR A 308 11.80 4.40 -21.42
C TYR A 308 10.80 4.47 -22.58
N THR A 309 9.56 4.02 -22.35
CA THR A 309 8.50 4.04 -23.37
C THR A 309 8.19 5.46 -23.84
N VAL A 310 8.17 6.43 -22.91
CA VAL A 310 7.92 7.85 -23.23
C VAL A 310 9.10 8.45 -23.99
N SER A 311 10.34 8.21 -23.54
CA SER A 311 11.55 8.67 -24.24
C SER A 311 11.61 8.10 -25.66
N ARG A 312 11.30 6.82 -25.85
CA ARG A 312 11.21 6.19 -27.18
C ARG A 312 10.17 6.84 -28.09
N ALA A 313 8.98 7.13 -27.55
CA ALA A 313 7.93 7.82 -28.31
C ALA A 313 8.37 9.23 -28.73
N ARG A 314 9.04 9.96 -27.83
CA ARG A 314 9.55 11.31 -28.09
C ARG A 314 10.66 11.34 -29.15
N GLN A 315 11.55 10.36 -29.18
CA GLN A 315 12.59 10.25 -30.22
C GLN A 315 12.01 10.11 -31.64
N ALA A 316 10.79 9.60 -31.78
CA ALA A 316 10.10 9.53 -33.06
C ALA A 316 9.43 10.86 -33.46
N MET A 317 9.43 11.87 -32.57
CA MET A 317 8.75 13.16 -32.79
C MET A 317 9.75 14.25 -33.19
N ILE A 318 9.68 14.67 -34.46
CA ILE A 318 10.52 15.74 -35.03
C ILE A 318 10.36 17.07 -34.26
N SER A 319 9.18 17.33 -33.69
CA SER A 319 8.87 18.60 -33.02
C SER A 319 9.45 18.74 -31.61
N LEU A 320 10.01 17.68 -31.03
CA LEU A 320 10.52 17.70 -29.66
C LEU A 320 12.05 17.67 -29.68
N PRO A 321 12.73 18.77 -29.30
CA PRO A 321 14.19 18.82 -29.34
C PRO A 321 14.80 17.85 -28.34
N GLU A 322 15.85 17.12 -28.74
CA GLU A 322 16.61 16.26 -27.83
C GLU A 322 17.62 17.09 -27.02
N ALA A 323 17.80 16.75 -25.75
CA ALA A 323 18.77 17.38 -24.86
C ALA A 323 20.06 16.54 -24.79
N GLU A 324 20.99 16.79 -25.72
CA GLU A 324 22.24 16.03 -25.83
C GLU A 324 23.29 16.41 -24.77
N ARG A 325 23.11 17.55 -24.08
CA ARG A 325 24.04 18.03 -23.06
C ARG A 325 23.54 17.70 -21.67
N LEU A 326 24.37 17.00 -20.91
CA LEU A 326 24.18 16.66 -19.51
C LEU A 326 25.23 17.38 -18.67
N ASP A 327 24.82 18.26 -17.76
CA ASP A 327 25.67 18.74 -16.65
C ASP A 327 25.27 17.99 -15.38
N PRO A 328 26.04 16.97 -14.95
CA PRO A 328 25.70 16.18 -13.77
C PRO A 328 25.67 17.01 -12.48
N ARG A 329 26.44 18.12 -12.41
CA ARG A 329 26.47 18.97 -11.22
C ARG A 329 25.22 19.82 -11.12
N GLU A 330 24.76 20.38 -12.24
CA GLU A 330 23.50 21.12 -12.31
C GLU A 330 22.32 20.24 -11.91
N ILE A 331 22.24 19.04 -12.50
CA ILE A 331 21.19 18.07 -12.20
C ILE A 331 21.20 17.65 -10.73
N ALA A 332 22.38 17.32 -10.18
CA ALA A 332 22.50 16.94 -8.78
C ALA A 332 22.10 18.08 -7.84
N GLN A 333 22.46 19.33 -8.15
CA GLN A 333 22.07 20.49 -7.33
C GLN A 333 20.57 20.77 -7.38
N ALA A 334 19.95 20.63 -8.55
CA ALA A 334 18.53 20.92 -8.73
C ALA A 334 17.59 19.80 -8.25
N THR A 335 18.02 18.54 -8.35
CA THR A 335 17.15 17.36 -8.12
C THR A 335 17.62 16.48 -6.97
N GLY A 336 18.89 16.57 -6.59
CA GLY A 336 19.54 15.64 -5.68
C GLY A 336 19.76 14.24 -6.27
N LEU A 337 19.63 14.07 -7.59
CA LEU A 337 19.99 12.84 -8.30
C LEU A 337 21.43 12.97 -8.81
N SER A 338 22.32 12.10 -8.35
CA SER A 338 23.62 11.90 -8.98
C SER A 338 23.54 10.77 -9.99
N LEU A 339 24.35 10.84 -11.04
CA LEU A 339 24.47 9.79 -12.04
C LEU A 339 25.79 9.03 -11.85
N PRO A 340 25.81 7.72 -12.11
CA PRO A 340 27.06 6.96 -12.17
C PRO A 340 27.93 7.45 -13.33
N GLU A 341 29.23 7.16 -13.24
CA GLU A 341 30.14 7.45 -14.35
C GLU A 341 29.75 6.64 -15.59
N LEU A 342 29.59 7.34 -16.72
CA LEU A 342 29.26 6.68 -17.98
C LEU A 342 30.51 5.98 -18.55
N PRO A 343 30.38 4.73 -19.06
CA PRO A 343 31.50 4.03 -19.68
C PRO A 343 32.10 4.81 -20.86
N LYS A 344 33.42 4.66 -21.06
CA LYS A 344 34.12 5.28 -22.19
C LYS A 344 33.49 4.88 -23.52
N GLY A 345 33.24 5.86 -24.39
CA GLY A 345 32.64 5.66 -25.71
C GLY A 345 31.11 5.68 -25.74
N TRP A 346 30.45 5.83 -24.59
CA TRP A 346 29.00 6.05 -24.54
C TRP A 346 28.69 7.53 -24.74
N ARG A 347 27.65 7.82 -25.52
CA ARG A 347 27.21 9.19 -25.82
C ARG A 347 25.79 9.41 -25.32
N VAL A 348 25.56 10.54 -24.65
CA VAL A 348 24.22 11.00 -24.28
C VAL A 348 23.54 11.53 -25.54
N SER A 349 22.34 11.05 -25.79
CA SER A 349 21.49 11.48 -26.92
C SER A 349 20.30 12.32 -26.44
N ASP A 350 19.76 12.03 -25.26
CA ASP A 350 18.66 12.80 -24.69
C ASP A 350 18.64 12.68 -23.18
N VAL A 351 18.15 13.72 -22.49
CA VAL A 351 18.03 13.79 -21.03
C VAL A 351 16.66 14.36 -20.67
N GLN A 352 15.91 13.65 -19.84
CA GLN A 352 14.56 14.05 -19.44
C GLN A 352 14.32 13.84 -17.95
N LEU A 353 13.65 14.80 -17.33
CA LEU A 353 13.14 14.69 -15.97
C LEU A 353 11.68 14.24 -16.01
N TYR A 354 11.34 13.28 -15.16
CA TYR A 354 9.99 12.79 -14.97
C TYR A 354 9.60 12.89 -13.48
N PRO A 355 8.31 13.02 -13.17
CA PRO A 355 7.86 12.81 -11.81
C PRO A 355 8.04 11.32 -11.42
N SER A 356 8.43 11.08 -10.19
CA SER A 356 8.59 9.76 -9.56
C SER A 356 7.88 9.75 -8.21
N ASP A 357 7.55 8.56 -7.70
CA ASP A 357 6.91 8.41 -6.39
C ASP A 357 7.74 9.04 -5.24
N LEU A 358 9.07 9.12 -5.39
CA LEU A 358 10.01 9.69 -4.41
C LEU A 358 10.60 11.06 -4.82
N GLY A 359 9.92 11.76 -5.72
CA GLY A 359 10.26 13.12 -6.14
C GLY A 359 10.46 13.22 -7.65
N ASN A 360 11.68 13.55 -8.07
CA ASN A 360 12.03 13.56 -9.49
C ASN A 360 12.75 12.26 -9.83
N SER A 361 12.56 11.79 -11.05
CA SER A 361 13.45 10.84 -11.70
C SER A 361 14.09 11.48 -12.93
N LEU A 362 15.23 10.93 -13.31
CA LEU A 362 16.00 11.34 -14.47
C LEU A 362 16.16 10.15 -15.40
N THR A 363 15.89 10.37 -16.68
CA THR A 363 16.14 9.40 -17.73
C THR A 363 17.15 9.96 -18.72
N VAL A 364 18.23 9.24 -18.93
CA VAL A 364 19.31 9.56 -19.86
C VAL A 364 19.32 8.51 -20.95
N THR A 365 19.03 8.91 -22.19
CA THR A 365 19.14 8.03 -23.33
C THR A 365 20.57 8.03 -23.86
N LEU A 366 21.14 6.84 -23.96
CA LEU A 366 22.56 6.58 -24.21
C LEU A 366 22.71 5.77 -25.51
N THR A 367 23.74 6.09 -26.28
CA THR A 367 24.20 5.26 -27.40
C THR A 367 25.57 4.69 -27.06
N THR A 368 25.71 3.37 -27.07
CA THR A 368 26.98 2.69 -26.77
C THR A 368 27.95 2.81 -27.95
N GLY A 369 29.23 2.45 -27.74
CA GLY A 369 30.22 2.39 -28.83
C GLY A 369 29.91 1.35 -29.91
N GLN A 370 28.95 0.45 -29.68
CA GLN A 370 28.46 -0.54 -30.64
C GLN A 370 27.14 -0.11 -31.31
N ASP A 371 26.77 1.18 -31.17
CA ASP A 371 25.52 1.78 -31.68
C ASP A 371 24.24 1.18 -31.07
N GLU A 372 24.35 0.56 -29.89
CA GLU A 372 23.20 0.07 -29.13
C GLU A 372 22.56 1.24 -28.36
N ARG A 373 21.23 1.27 -28.31
CA ARG A 373 20.49 2.29 -27.58
C ARG A 373 20.02 1.77 -26.23
N LEU A 374 20.40 2.47 -25.18
CA LEU A 374 20.08 2.17 -23.80
C LEU A 374 19.48 3.40 -23.12
N SER A 375 18.73 3.18 -22.05
CA SER A 375 18.14 4.23 -21.24
C SER A 375 18.53 4.01 -19.79
N LEU A 376 19.28 4.94 -19.22
CA LEU A 376 19.62 4.97 -17.80
C LEU A 376 18.57 5.79 -17.06
N PHE A 377 17.90 5.15 -16.13
CA PHE A 377 16.96 5.75 -15.19
C PHE A 377 17.64 5.94 -13.84
N ALA A 378 17.39 7.07 -13.18
CA ALA A 378 17.84 7.36 -11.82
C ALA A 378 16.71 7.99 -11.00
N ALA A 379 16.47 7.49 -9.80
CA ALA A 379 15.50 8.02 -8.84
C ALA A 379 16.02 7.84 -7.41
N ARG A 380 15.33 8.41 -6.42
CA ARG A 380 15.63 8.16 -5.00
C ARG A 380 15.14 6.77 -4.58
N ALA A 381 15.81 6.15 -3.62
CA ALA A 381 15.39 4.90 -2.98
C ALA A 381 15.10 5.14 -1.49
N GLU A 382 14.07 4.47 -0.94
CA GLU A 382 13.68 4.61 0.47
C GLU A 382 14.67 3.96 1.45
N THR A 383 15.40 2.93 1.03
CA THR A 383 16.38 2.20 1.87
C THR A 383 17.58 1.83 1.01
N PRO A 384 18.83 2.16 1.39
CA PRO A 384 20.01 1.72 0.65
C PRO A 384 20.18 0.21 0.80
N ALA A 385 19.89 -0.57 -0.23
CA ALA A 385 20.38 -1.94 -0.34
C ALA A 385 21.49 -1.96 -1.39
N GLU A 386 22.73 -1.70 -0.98
CA GLU A 386 23.89 -1.91 -1.86
C GLU A 386 23.85 -3.35 -2.39
N GLY A 387 23.78 -3.52 -3.71
CA GLY A 387 23.50 -4.82 -4.31
C GLY A 387 24.00 -4.92 -5.75
N LEU A 388 24.33 -6.17 -6.14
CA LEU A 388 24.63 -6.50 -7.53
C LEU A 388 23.41 -6.23 -8.42
N PRO A 389 23.59 -5.77 -9.67
CA PRO A 389 22.46 -5.50 -10.52
C PRO A 389 21.60 -6.75 -10.77
N LEU A 390 20.29 -6.64 -10.53
CA LEU A 390 19.30 -7.67 -10.82
C LEU A 390 18.73 -7.40 -12.22
N VAL A 391 18.42 -8.44 -13.00
CA VAL A 391 17.83 -8.27 -14.34
C VAL A 391 16.50 -8.97 -14.48
N GLU A 392 15.54 -8.24 -15.03
CA GLU A 392 14.23 -8.74 -15.42
C GLU A 392 14.00 -8.47 -16.92
N ARG A 393 13.12 -9.26 -17.54
CA ARG A 393 12.65 -9.03 -18.90
C ARG A 393 11.16 -8.72 -18.91
N ARG A 394 10.78 -7.62 -19.58
CA ARG A 394 9.40 -7.15 -19.65
C ARG A 394 9.04 -6.66 -21.04
N ASN A 395 7.96 -7.18 -21.63
CA ASN A 395 7.44 -6.78 -22.93
C ASN A 395 8.52 -6.71 -24.05
N GLY A 396 9.47 -7.64 -24.05
CA GLY A 396 10.57 -7.68 -25.02
C GLY A 396 11.80 -6.85 -24.66
N THR A 397 11.70 -5.97 -23.66
CA THR A 397 12.78 -5.11 -23.17
C THR A 397 13.47 -5.74 -21.95
N SER A 398 14.79 -5.67 -21.91
CA SER A 398 15.59 -6.08 -20.75
C SER A 398 15.79 -4.88 -19.82
N ILE A 399 15.72 -5.10 -18.50
CA ILE A 399 15.85 -4.06 -17.48
C ILE A 399 16.80 -4.59 -16.40
N ALA A 400 17.95 -3.94 -16.23
CA ALA A 400 18.90 -4.23 -15.17
C ALA A 400 18.83 -3.12 -14.11
N TYR A 401 18.65 -3.47 -12.84
CA TYR A 401 18.37 -2.56 -11.74
C TYR A 401 19.37 -2.74 -10.60
N TRP A 402 19.84 -1.64 -10.00
CA TRP A 402 20.70 -1.64 -8.82
C TRP A 402 20.47 -0.39 -7.96
N GLU A 403 20.96 -0.42 -6.73
CA GLU A 403 20.93 0.73 -5.80
C GLU A 403 22.35 1.08 -5.36
N GLU A 404 22.59 2.38 -5.19
CA GLU A 404 23.85 2.91 -4.67
C GLU A 404 23.53 4.08 -3.72
N GLY A 405 23.81 3.90 -2.43
CA GLY A 405 23.44 4.87 -1.40
C GLY A 405 21.93 5.19 -1.43
N PRO A 406 21.51 6.47 -1.46
CA PRO A 406 20.10 6.84 -1.45
C PRO A 406 19.44 6.81 -2.83
N LEU A 407 20.10 6.25 -3.85
CA LEU A 407 19.66 6.29 -5.24
C LEU A 407 19.46 4.90 -5.82
N ALA A 408 18.48 4.82 -6.70
CA ALA A 408 18.10 3.65 -7.45
C ALA A 408 18.32 3.92 -8.94
N TYR A 409 18.91 2.95 -9.63
CA TYR A 409 19.22 3.05 -11.04
C TYR A 409 18.67 1.86 -11.81
N ALA A 410 18.22 2.12 -13.03
CA ALA A 410 17.87 1.05 -13.95
C ALA A 410 18.42 1.34 -15.34
N LEU A 411 19.06 0.35 -15.95
CA LEU A 411 19.48 0.36 -17.34
C LEU A 411 18.47 -0.45 -18.16
N VAL A 412 17.87 0.17 -19.17
CA VAL A 412 16.78 -0.40 -19.96
C VAL A 412 17.17 -0.43 -21.44
N GLY A 413 16.92 -1.54 -22.12
CA GLY A 413 17.16 -1.64 -23.56
C GLY A 413 16.62 -2.91 -24.21
N GLU A 414 16.42 -2.85 -25.53
CA GLU A 414 16.01 -3.99 -26.38
C GLU A 414 17.24 -4.86 -26.73
N ILE A 415 18.00 -5.28 -25.72
CA ILE A 415 19.19 -6.14 -25.88
C ILE A 415 19.08 -7.40 -25.00
N GLU A 416 19.98 -8.37 -25.20
CA GLU A 416 20.02 -9.58 -24.38
C GLU A 416 20.31 -9.27 -22.90
N THR A 417 19.56 -9.93 -22.01
CA THR A 417 19.61 -9.78 -20.55
C THR A 417 21.03 -9.90 -19.98
N GLN A 418 21.83 -10.86 -20.47
CA GLN A 418 23.22 -11.05 -20.04
C GLN A 418 24.17 -9.93 -20.50
N VAL A 419 23.91 -9.34 -21.66
CA VAL A 419 24.68 -8.19 -22.15
C VAL A 419 24.34 -6.97 -21.31
N LEU A 420 23.05 -6.73 -21.06
CA LEU A 420 22.58 -5.61 -20.23
C LEU A 420 23.09 -5.69 -18.79
N LEU A 421 23.10 -6.89 -18.18
CA LEU A 421 23.65 -7.13 -16.85
C LEU A 421 25.13 -6.71 -16.77
N ARG A 422 25.94 -7.13 -17.76
CA ARG A 422 27.36 -6.75 -17.81
C ARG A 422 27.57 -5.25 -17.95
N ARG A 423 26.69 -4.56 -18.69
CA ARG A 423 26.74 -3.09 -18.79
C ARG A 423 26.35 -2.42 -17.47
N ALA A 424 25.30 -2.90 -16.81
CA ALA A 424 24.88 -2.37 -15.51
C ALA A 424 25.97 -2.57 -14.45
N ALA A 425 26.62 -3.73 -14.41
CA ALA A 425 27.72 -3.99 -13.47
C ALA A 425 28.94 -3.08 -13.71
N GLN A 426 29.26 -2.80 -14.98
CA GLN A 426 30.30 -1.82 -15.33
C GLN A 426 29.98 -0.41 -14.78
N MET A 427 28.71 -0.04 -14.71
CA MET A 427 28.25 1.26 -14.21
C MET A 427 28.13 1.30 -12.68
N SER A 428 27.77 0.18 -12.05
CA SER A 428 27.66 0.08 -10.59
C SER A 428 29.00 -0.16 -9.88
N GLY A 429 30.09 -0.33 -10.63
CA GLY A 429 31.41 -0.66 -10.08
C GLY A 429 31.52 -2.08 -9.51
N ALA A 430 30.58 -2.97 -9.85
CA ALA A 430 30.56 -4.35 -9.36
C ALA A 430 31.34 -5.30 -10.29
N ASP A 431 32.27 -6.07 -9.73
CA ASP A 431 32.95 -7.16 -10.46
C ASP A 431 32.01 -8.38 -10.58
N LEU A 432 31.56 -8.68 -11.80
CA LEU A 432 30.89 -9.94 -12.11
C LEU A 432 31.96 -11.03 -12.31
N GLN A 433 32.20 -11.87 -11.29
CA GLN A 433 32.99 -13.11 -11.46
C GLN A 433 32.18 -14.23 -12.09
#